data_AF-A0A958RMF7-F1
#
_entry.id   AF-A0A958RMF7-F1
#
_cell.length_a   1.000
_cell.length_b   1.000
_cell.length_c   1.000
_cell.angle_alpha   90.00
_cell.angle_beta   90.00
_cell.angle_gamma   90.00
#
_symmetry.space_group_name_H-M   'P 1'
#
loop_
_entity.id
_entity.type
_entity.pdbx_description
1 polymer ?
#
loop_
_entity_poly.entity_id
_entity_poly.type
_entity_poly.pdbx_seq_one_letter_code
_entity_poly.pdbx_strand_id
1 'polypeptide(L)'
;MRLRSQGLAAGDLRCYHSRMSQFFVLVIVVFTALSVVAETAGSGQGAGLSSASAATGMSQMPRCFDEAKDLEEIQAVQKANRKSAHKYDGYRKLFEKAALSDDEILSRLIYAEVVAGGCGKKDSLNAITPITEVIVNRVAKRGGDIRSVVFERDQFASSLNIYSESAYEHFLCPKNSEIWQKVVQVANDLRSGRQKAEMPTDTVHYYLFQHSTRFQPPGWTKTFSPSGQVGSESGLCVVAYSNPQWK
;
A
#
# COMPACT_ATOMS: atom_id res chain seq x y z
N MET A 1 -45.69 -17.88 -43.48
CA MET A 1 -45.60 -16.68 -44.35
C MET A 1 -44.23 -16.04 -44.15
N ARG A 2 -43.48 -15.92 -45.26
CA ARG A 2 -42.24 -15.13 -45.52
C ARG A 2 -41.01 -15.25 -44.59
N LEU A 3 -39.98 -15.83 -45.22
CA LEU A 3 -38.54 -15.80 -44.96
C LEU A 3 -37.91 -14.40 -45.07
N ARG A 4 -36.81 -14.19 -44.33
CA ARG A 4 -35.57 -13.40 -44.62
C ARG A 4 -34.66 -13.55 -43.37
N SER A 5 -33.52 -14.23 -43.31
CA SER A 5 -32.33 -14.43 -44.16
C SER A 5 -31.33 -13.25 -44.19
N GLN A 6 -30.12 -13.53 -43.67
CA GLN A 6 -28.79 -12.97 -43.99
C GLN A 6 -28.42 -11.61 -43.35
N GLY A 7 -27.18 -11.36 -42.92
CA GLY A 7 -25.94 -12.13 -43.03
C GLY A 7 -24.83 -11.59 -42.11
N LEU A 8 -23.92 -12.49 -41.74
CA LEU A 8 -22.67 -12.21 -41.01
C LEU A 8 -21.58 -11.91 -42.03
N ALA A 9 -20.98 -10.72 -41.97
CA ALA A 9 -19.81 -10.36 -42.74
C ALA A 9 -18.55 -10.59 -41.89
N ALA A 10 -17.69 -11.49 -42.37
CA ALA A 10 -16.33 -11.68 -41.92
C ALA A 10 -15.48 -10.46 -42.29
N GLY A 11 -14.74 -9.92 -41.33
CA GLY A 11 -13.75 -8.87 -41.54
C GLY A 11 -12.35 -9.45 -41.49
N ASP A 12 -11.69 -9.44 -42.64
CA ASP A 12 -10.33 -9.93 -42.90
C ASP A 12 -9.24 -9.34 -41.99
N LEU A 13 -8.39 -10.23 -41.48
CA LEU A 13 -7.07 -9.92 -40.96
C LEU A 13 -6.17 -9.41 -42.10
N ARG A 14 -5.80 -8.14 -42.09
CA ARG A 14 -4.67 -7.63 -42.87
C ARG A 14 -3.40 -7.67 -42.05
N CYS A 15 -2.50 -8.57 -42.43
CA CYS A 15 -1.08 -8.51 -42.11
C CYS A 15 -0.47 -7.21 -42.64
N TYR A 16 0.17 -6.43 -41.77
CA TYR A 16 1.07 -5.35 -42.18
C TYR A 16 2.50 -5.72 -41.81
N HIS A 17 3.28 -6.05 -42.84
CA HIS A 17 4.73 -6.08 -42.84
C HIS A 17 5.25 -4.67 -43.16
N SER A 18 6.12 -4.10 -42.32
CA SER A 18 7.08 -3.04 -42.72
C SER A 18 8.24 -3.06 -41.71
N ARG A 19 9.36 -3.72 -42.01
CA ARG A 19 10.57 -3.20 -42.67
C ARG A 19 11.19 -1.94 -42.01
N MET A 20 12.39 -2.17 -41.47
CA MET A 20 13.63 -1.39 -41.61
C MET A 20 13.75 0.01 -41.01
N SER A 21 14.65 0.13 -40.02
CA SER A 21 15.80 1.05 -39.97
C SER A 21 16.43 0.87 -38.58
N GLN A 22 17.58 0.21 -38.36
CA GLN A 22 18.96 0.56 -38.74
C GLN A 22 19.39 2.00 -38.42
N PHE A 23 20.43 2.06 -37.57
CA PHE A 23 21.39 3.14 -37.29
C PHE A 23 21.15 4.11 -36.11
N PHE A 24 22.05 3.99 -35.12
CA PHE A 24 22.96 5.00 -34.51
C PHE A 24 23.09 4.72 -33.00
N VAL A 25 24.09 3.95 -32.56
CA VAL A 25 25.45 4.40 -32.18
C VAL A 25 25.43 5.68 -31.35
N LEU A 26 25.59 5.54 -30.02
CA LEU A 26 26.39 6.49 -29.26
C LEU A 26 27.30 5.71 -28.30
N VAL A 27 28.58 5.79 -28.63
CA VAL A 27 29.74 5.33 -27.86
C VAL A 27 29.96 6.34 -26.74
N ILE A 28 29.96 5.89 -25.48
CA ILE A 28 30.50 6.67 -24.36
C ILE A 28 31.80 6.02 -23.93
N VAL A 29 32.85 6.82 -24.00
CA VAL A 29 34.27 6.52 -23.84
C VAL A 29 34.77 7.27 -22.61
N VAL A 30 35.47 6.54 -21.72
CA VAL A 30 36.56 7.00 -20.81
C VAL A 30 36.06 7.72 -19.54
N PHE A 31 36.47 7.34 -18.32
CA PHE A 31 37.83 7.40 -17.80
C PHE A 31 38.17 6.27 -16.81
N THR A 32 39.24 5.54 -17.09
CA THR A 32 40.08 4.89 -16.09
C THR A 32 41.01 5.91 -15.46
N ALA A 33 41.01 6.02 -14.12
CA ALA A 33 42.12 6.60 -13.39
C ALA A 33 42.43 5.70 -12.18
N LEU A 34 43.57 5.00 -12.29
CA LEU A 34 44.26 4.36 -11.19
C LEU A 34 44.61 5.41 -10.12
N SER A 35 44.41 5.07 -8.86
CA SER A 35 45.20 5.62 -7.76
C SER A 35 45.57 4.47 -6.84
N VAL A 36 46.88 4.22 -6.83
CA VAL A 36 47.61 3.29 -5.97
C VAL A 36 48.04 4.06 -4.70
N VAL A 37 48.36 3.31 -3.64
CA VAL A 37 49.06 3.70 -2.38
C VAL A 37 48.10 4.29 -1.33
N ALA A 38 48.02 3.88 -0.07
CA ALA A 38 49.00 3.24 0.82
C ALA A 38 48.34 2.38 1.90
N GLU A 39 49.07 1.38 2.39
CA GLU A 39 48.91 0.80 3.73
C GLU A 39 49.25 1.85 4.79
N THR A 40 48.42 1.97 5.82
CA THR A 40 48.86 2.37 7.16
C THR A 40 48.09 1.60 8.21
N ALA A 41 48.80 0.70 8.89
CA ALA A 41 48.41 0.18 10.19
C ALA A 41 48.48 1.31 11.23
N GLY A 42 47.45 1.42 12.07
CA GLY A 42 47.43 2.38 13.18
C GLY A 42 46.25 2.10 14.10
N SER A 43 46.54 1.53 15.26
CA SER A 43 45.60 1.36 16.36
C SER A 43 45.14 2.71 16.92
N GLY A 44 43.87 2.78 17.32
CA GLY A 44 43.31 3.97 17.95
C GLY A 44 41.93 3.69 18.55
N GLN A 45 41.93 3.19 19.79
CA GLN A 45 40.78 3.25 20.69
C GLN A 45 40.36 4.71 20.89
N GLY A 46 39.05 4.99 20.89
CA GLY A 46 38.56 6.26 21.41
C GLY A 46 37.20 6.68 20.87
N ALA A 47 36.16 6.38 21.68
CA ALA A 47 35.00 7.22 21.95
C ALA A 47 34.24 7.89 20.77
N GLY A 48 32.97 7.53 20.63
CA GLY A 48 32.02 8.40 19.93
C GLY A 48 30.82 7.71 19.32
N LEU A 49 30.15 6.79 20.04
CA LEU A 49 28.78 6.38 19.70
C LEU A 49 27.82 7.54 20.01
N SER A 50 27.84 8.55 19.16
CA SER A 50 26.86 9.62 19.10
C SER A 50 26.22 9.60 17.72
N SER A 51 25.11 8.84 17.60
CA SER A 51 23.96 9.16 16.74
C SER A 51 22.93 8.02 16.82
N ALA A 52 22.31 7.88 17.99
CA ALA A 52 20.98 7.28 18.11
C ALA A 52 20.01 8.41 18.50
N SER A 53 19.75 9.31 17.57
CA SER A 53 18.70 10.33 17.67
C SER A 53 17.83 10.23 16.42
N ALA A 54 17.00 9.19 16.34
CA ALA A 54 15.99 9.02 15.30
C ALA A 54 14.86 8.07 15.76
N ALA A 55 14.36 8.23 16.99
CA ALA A 55 13.16 7.50 17.44
C ALA A 55 12.19 8.34 18.30
N THR A 56 12.50 9.61 18.54
CA THR A 56 11.70 10.47 19.43
C THR A 56 10.61 11.27 18.70
N GLY A 57 10.51 11.17 17.37
CA GLY A 57 9.71 12.08 16.55
C GLY A 57 8.27 11.65 16.23
N MET A 58 7.89 10.37 16.37
CA MET A 58 6.59 9.88 15.85
C MET A 58 5.52 9.60 16.91
N SER A 59 5.72 10.02 18.16
CA SER A 59 4.68 9.91 19.21
C SER A 59 3.57 10.96 19.07
N GLN A 60 3.82 12.01 18.27
CA GLN A 60 2.87 13.09 18.04
C GLN A 60 1.83 12.70 16.97
N MET A 61 0.58 13.13 17.19
CA MET A 61 -0.47 13.02 16.17
C MET A 61 -0.05 13.76 14.90
N PRO A 62 -0.31 13.21 13.71
CA PRO A 62 0.11 13.82 12.47
C PRO A 62 -0.83 14.98 12.12
N ARG A 63 -0.39 15.88 11.23
CA ARG A 63 -1.21 17.00 10.76
C ARG A 63 -2.50 16.49 10.10
N CYS A 64 -3.64 17.13 10.36
CA CYS A 64 -4.87 16.84 9.63
C CYS A 64 -4.96 17.58 8.29
N PHE A 65 -5.61 16.93 7.31
CA PHE A 65 -6.00 17.50 6.02
C PHE A 65 -7.53 17.46 5.89
N ASP A 66 -8.22 18.31 6.64
CA ASP A 66 -9.67 18.37 6.75
C ASP A 66 -10.28 19.61 6.07
N GLU A 67 -9.48 20.33 5.28
CA GLU A 67 -9.95 21.47 4.50
C GLU A 67 -10.89 21.00 3.38
N ALA A 68 -12.06 21.64 3.25
CA ALA A 68 -13.06 21.31 2.23
C ALA A 68 -12.47 21.31 0.80
N LYS A 69 -11.54 22.24 0.53
CA LYS A 69 -10.86 22.38 -0.76
C LYS A 69 -10.01 21.16 -1.11
N ASP A 70 -9.26 20.62 -0.15
CA ASP A 70 -8.43 19.43 -0.37
C ASP A 70 -9.33 18.22 -0.71
N LEU A 71 -10.44 18.07 0.02
CA LEU A 71 -11.41 17.01 -0.23
C LEU A 71 -12.09 17.15 -1.60
N GLU A 72 -12.48 18.36 -2.00
CA GLU A 72 -13.06 18.64 -3.32
C GLU A 72 -12.08 18.27 -4.45
N GLU A 73 -10.80 18.62 -4.31
CA GLU A 73 -9.76 18.28 -5.29
C GLU A 73 -9.57 16.77 -5.40
N ILE A 74 -9.49 16.07 -4.27
CA ILE A 74 -9.40 14.61 -4.23
C ILE A 74 -10.61 13.97 -4.93
N GLN A 75 -11.82 14.42 -4.60
CA GLN A 75 -13.06 13.91 -5.21
C GLN A 75 -13.08 14.13 -6.72
N ALA A 76 -12.67 15.32 -7.19
CA ALA A 76 -12.61 15.64 -8.61
C ALA A 76 -11.65 14.71 -9.36
N VAL A 77 -10.44 14.48 -8.81
CA VAL A 77 -9.45 13.57 -9.40
C VAL A 77 -9.96 12.14 -9.42
N GLN A 78 -10.51 11.64 -8.31
CA GLN A 78 -11.08 10.28 -8.25
C GLN A 78 -12.21 10.07 -9.26
N LYS A 79 -13.10 11.06 -9.40
CA LYS A 79 -14.21 11.01 -10.35
C LYS A 79 -13.72 10.97 -11.79
N ALA A 80 -12.75 11.82 -12.15
CA ALA A 80 -12.15 11.85 -13.48
C ALA A 80 -11.38 10.56 -13.82
N ASN A 81 -10.78 9.93 -12.81
CA ASN A 81 -9.88 8.77 -12.97
C ASN A 81 -10.46 7.46 -12.43
N ARG A 82 -11.79 7.35 -12.31
CA ARG A 82 -12.46 6.23 -11.63
C ARG A 82 -12.00 4.84 -12.09
N LYS A 83 -11.61 4.71 -13.36
CA LYS A 83 -11.19 3.45 -13.99
C LYS A 83 -9.70 3.38 -14.34
N SER A 84 -8.88 4.36 -13.98
CA SER A 84 -7.44 4.38 -14.30
C SER A 84 -6.59 4.11 -13.07
N ALA A 85 -5.30 3.83 -13.28
CA ALA A 85 -4.31 3.72 -12.20
C ALA A 85 -4.13 5.04 -11.41
N HIS A 86 -4.58 6.17 -11.98
CA HIS A 86 -4.48 7.52 -11.43
C HIS A 86 -5.64 7.90 -10.50
N LYS A 87 -6.50 6.94 -10.14
CA LYS A 87 -7.69 7.19 -9.32
C LYS A 87 -7.35 7.98 -8.05
N TYR A 88 -6.26 7.63 -7.37
CA TYR A 88 -5.87 8.22 -6.09
C TYR A 88 -4.81 9.33 -6.19
N ASP A 89 -4.56 9.89 -7.39
CA ASP A 89 -3.54 10.94 -7.58
C ASP A 89 -3.88 12.24 -6.82
N GLY A 90 -5.14 12.47 -6.45
CA GLY A 90 -5.53 13.59 -5.60
C GLY A 90 -4.88 13.53 -4.22
N TYR A 91 -4.90 12.35 -3.57
CA TYR A 91 -4.19 12.15 -2.29
C TYR A 91 -2.68 12.27 -2.48
N ARG A 92 -2.15 11.69 -3.56
CA ARG A 92 -0.72 11.70 -3.84
C ARG A 92 -0.19 13.13 -3.94
N LYS A 93 -0.84 13.98 -4.73
CA LYS A 93 -0.49 15.40 -4.88
C LYS A 93 -0.58 16.17 -3.57
N LEU A 94 -1.65 15.94 -2.79
CA LEU A 94 -1.82 16.57 -1.48
C LEU A 94 -0.65 16.23 -0.55
N PHE A 95 -0.28 14.95 -0.46
CA PHE A 95 0.80 14.49 0.42
C PHE A 95 2.19 14.86 -0.09
N GLU A 96 2.40 14.96 -1.41
CA GLU A 96 3.62 15.51 -2.00
C GLU A 96 3.79 17.00 -1.67
N LYS A 97 2.73 17.79 -1.83
CA LYS A 97 2.73 19.22 -1.47
C LYS A 97 3.00 19.44 0.02
N ALA A 98 2.50 18.54 0.87
CA ALA A 98 2.74 18.55 2.30
C ALA A 98 4.08 17.92 2.72
N ALA A 99 4.86 17.40 1.76
CA ALA A 99 6.12 16.70 1.99
C ALA A 99 6.03 15.56 3.03
N LEU A 100 4.94 14.78 3.01
CA LEU A 100 4.81 13.63 3.90
C LEU A 100 5.80 12.53 3.54
N SER A 101 6.41 11.91 4.56
CA SER A 101 7.25 10.74 4.39
C SER A 101 6.42 9.52 4.03
N ASP A 102 7.04 8.54 3.36
CA ASP A 102 6.38 7.28 3.03
C ASP A 102 5.94 6.51 4.28
N ASP A 103 6.71 6.60 5.36
CA ASP A 103 6.39 5.98 6.64
C ASP A 103 5.10 6.56 7.23
N GLU A 104 4.92 7.89 7.18
CA GLU A 104 3.69 8.52 7.65
C GLU A 104 2.49 8.14 6.77
N ILE A 105 2.67 8.11 5.44
CA ILE A 105 1.61 7.69 4.50
C ILE A 105 1.18 6.24 4.78
N LEU A 106 2.15 5.35 5.02
CA LEU A 106 1.88 3.96 5.39
C LEU A 106 1.11 3.86 6.71
N SER A 107 1.54 4.57 7.75
CA SER A 107 0.86 4.58 9.05
C SER A 107 -0.56 5.15 8.95
N ARG A 108 -0.77 6.20 8.15
CA ARG A 108 -2.12 6.74 7.87
C ARG A 108 -3.02 5.70 7.21
N LEU A 109 -2.49 4.95 6.24
CA LEU A 109 -3.26 3.89 5.57
C LEU A 109 -3.67 2.81 6.57
N ILE A 110 -2.71 2.28 7.35
CA ILE A 110 -2.99 1.24 8.35
C ILE A 110 -4.01 1.72 9.36
N TYR A 111 -3.87 2.96 9.87
CA TYR A 111 -4.83 3.56 10.78
C TYR A 111 -6.24 3.60 10.18
N ALA A 112 -6.36 4.08 8.93
CA ALA A 112 -7.64 4.15 8.25
C ALA A 112 -8.27 2.77 8.03
N GLU A 113 -7.49 1.76 7.66
CA GLU A 113 -7.97 0.39 7.46
C GLU A 113 -8.42 -0.26 8.78
N VAL A 114 -7.71 -0.02 9.89
CA VAL A 114 -8.12 -0.47 11.22
C VAL A 114 -9.46 0.14 11.62
N VAL A 115 -9.66 1.43 11.35
CA VAL A 115 -10.93 2.11 11.65
C VAL A 115 -12.04 1.63 10.69
N ALA A 116 -11.73 1.48 9.40
CA ALA A 116 -12.67 0.95 8.40
C ALA A 116 -13.12 -0.48 8.73
N GLY A 117 -12.26 -1.25 9.40
CA GLY A 117 -12.57 -2.60 9.88
C GLY A 117 -13.73 -2.66 10.86
N GLY A 118 -14.09 -1.54 11.49
CA GLY A 118 -15.25 -1.44 12.39
C GLY A 118 -15.12 -2.28 13.66
N CYS A 119 -13.91 -2.78 13.96
CA CYS A 119 -13.65 -3.57 15.16
C CYS A 119 -14.04 -2.75 16.40
N GLY A 120 -14.72 -3.36 17.39
CA GLY A 120 -14.92 -2.71 18.68
C GLY A 120 -13.59 -2.27 19.30
N LYS A 121 -13.57 -1.28 20.20
CA LYS A 121 -12.33 -0.63 20.70
C LYS A 121 -11.20 -1.61 21.07
N LYS A 122 -11.51 -2.71 21.77
CA LYS A 122 -10.54 -3.74 22.17
C LYS A 122 -10.00 -4.51 20.97
N ASP A 123 -10.84 -4.78 19.99
CA ASP A 123 -10.50 -5.55 18.80
C ASP A 123 -9.79 -4.69 17.73
N SER A 124 -9.97 -3.37 17.76
CA SER A 124 -9.24 -2.46 16.86
C SER A 124 -7.72 -2.58 17.06
N LEU A 125 -7.25 -2.72 18.31
CA LEU A 125 -5.82 -2.92 18.58
C LEU A 125 -5.32 -4.28 18.07
N ASN A 126 -6.15 -5.32 18.17
CA ASN A 126 -5.81 -6.65 17.67
C ASN A 126 -5.76 -6.70 16.13
N ALA A 127 -6.51 -5.82 15.45
CA ALA A 127 -6.51 -5.72 14.00
C ALA A 127 -5.25 -5.03 13.42
N ILE A 128 -4.50 -4.26 14.23
CA ILE A 128 -3.33 -3.50 13.76
C ILE A 128 -2.26 -4.42 13.17
N THR A 129 -1.83 -5.45 13.91
CA THR A 129 -0.77 -6.35 13.45
C THR A 129 -1.11 -7.07 12.14
N PRO A 130 -2.25 -7.77 12.00
CA PRO A 130 -2.57 -8.48 10.75
C PRO A 130 -2.73 -7.53 9.55
N ILE A 131 -3.34 -6.36 9.72
CA ILE A 131 -3.42 -5.35 8.65
C ILE A 131 -2.01 -4.87 8.26
N THR A 132 -1.18 -4.54 9.25
CA THR A 132 0.16 -4.00 9.01
C THR A 132 1.04 -5.02 8.29
N GLU A 133 1.09 -6.26 8.75
CA GLU A 133 1.89 -7.32 8.12
C GLU A 133 1.48 -7.57 6.67
N VAL A 134 0.18 -7.61 6.36
CA VAL A 134 -0.29 -7.74 4.97
C VAL A 134 0.19 -6.58 4.10
N ILE A 135 0.08 -5.34 4.58
CA ILE A 135 0.51 -4.16 3.81
C ILE A 135 2.04 -4.16 3.66
N VAL A 136 2.79 -4.48 4.71
CA VAL A 136 4.26 -4.59 4.67
C VAL A 136 4.70 -5.70 3.71
N ASN A 137 4.02 -6.84 3.67
CA ASN A 137 4.28 -7.91 2.69
C ASN A 137 4.07 -7.42 1.25
N ARG A 138 3.00 -6.65 0.98
CA ARG A 138 2.77 -6.01 -0.33
C ARG A 138 3.91 -5.05 -0.68
N VAL A 139 4.32 -4.21 0.26
CA VAL A 139 5.44 -3.26 0.08
C VAL A 139 6.75 -4.01 -0.22
N ALA A 140 7.07 -5.06 0.52
CA ALA A 140 8.26 -5.89 0.28
C ALA A 140 8.24 -6.52 -1.11
N LYS A 141 7.10 -7.05 -1.57
CA LYS A 141 6.94 -7.61 -2.92
C LYS A 141 7.06 -6.57 -4.03
N ARG A 142 6.76 -5.30 -3.75
CA ARG A 142 6.98 -4.16 -4.66
C ARG A 142 8.37 -3.52 -4.52
N GLY A 143 9.33 -4.23 -3.90
CA GLY A 143 10.69 -3.72 -3.74
C GLY A 143 10.82 -2.53 -2.79
N GLY A 144 9.88 -2.37 -1.86
CA GLY A 144 9.88 -1.28 -0.88
C GLY A 144 9.09 -0.04 -1.30
N ASP A 145 8.45 -0.02 -2.47
CA ASP A 145 7.68 1.13 -2.94
C ASP A 145 6.32 1.25 -2.22
N ILE A 146 6.29 2.06 -1.18
CA ILE A 146 5.09 2.30 -0.35
C ILE A 146 4.01 3.02 -1.13
N ARG A 147 4.37 4.07 -1.88
CA ARG A 147 3.38 4.91 -2.58
C ARG A 147 2.66 4.12 -3.68
N SER A 148 3.39 3.26 -4.40
CA SER A 148 2.79 2.36 -5.40
C SER A 148 1.78 1.41 -4.77
N VAL A 149 2.07 0.83 -3.59
CA VAL A 149 1.13 -0.03 -2.87
C VAL A 149 -0.08 0.76 -2.36
N VAL A 150 0.16 1.83 -1.58
CA VAL A 150 -0.91 2.60 -0.93
C VAL A 150 -1.89 3.16 -1.96
N PHE A 151 -1.38 3.67 -3.08
CA PHE A 151 -2.21 4.28 -4.11
C PHE A 151 -2.56 3.31 -5.25
N GLU A 152 -2.40 2.00 -5.08
CA GLU A 152 -2.86 1.02 -6.04
C GLU A 152 -4.40 1.03 -6.11
N ARG A 153 -4.94 1.14 -7.34
CA ARG A 153 -6.37 1.33 -7.57
C ARG A 153 -7.21 0.22 -6.90
N ASP A 154 -8.20 0.64 -6.12
CA ASP A 154 -9.19 -0.22 -5.45
C ASP A 154 -8.63 -1.23 -4.42
N GLN A 155 -7.32 -1.26 -4.16
CA GLN A 155 -6.74 -2.17 -3.15
C GLN A 155 -7.15 -1.83 -1.71
N PHE A 156 -7.29 -0.54 -1.43
CA PHE A 156 -7.65 0.02 -0.12
C PHE A 156 -8.91 0.89 -0.25
N ALA A 157 -9.91 0.38 -0.97
CA ALA A 157 -11.17 1.08 -1.22
C ALA A 157 -11.88 1.50 0.09
N SER A 158 -11.75 0.69 1.15
CA SER A 158 -12.22 0.95 2.51
C SER A 158 -11.68 2.25 3.10
N SER A 159 -10.47 2.67 2.72
CA SER A 159 -9.82 3.87 3.27
C SER A 159 -9.62 5.00 2.26
N LEU A 160 -9.71 4.74 0.96
CA LEU A 160 -9.37 5.75 -0.06
C LEU A 160 -10.53 6.16 -0.95
N ASN A 161 -11.58 5.35 -1.08
CA ASN A 161 -12.77 5.82 -1.78
C ASN A 161 -13.57 6.74 -0.86
N ILE A 162 -14.36 7.62 -1.45
CA ILE A 162 -15.20 8.57 -0.71
C ILE A 162 -16.65 8.09 -0.79
N TYR A 163 -17.09 7.39 0.27
CA TYR A 163 -18.47 6.98 0.51
C TYR A 163 -18.76 6.92 2.03
N SER A 164 -20.01 6.75 2.41
CA SER A 164 -20.46 6.88 3.82
C SER A 164 -19.74 5.97 4.82
N GLU A 165 -19.43 4.72 4.47
CA GLU A 165 -18.77 3.75 5.37
C GLU A 165 -17.25 3.68 5.19
N SER A 166 -16.67 4.42 4.24
CA SER A 166 -15.21 4.46 4.07
C SER A 166 -14.53 5.32 5.13
N ALA A 167 -13.32 4.95 5.50
CA ALA A 167 -12.49 5.66 6.47
C ALA A 167 -11.55 6.70 5.83
N TYR A 168 -11.92 7.29 4.70
CA TYR A 168 -11.06 8.29 4.02
C TYR A 168 -10.73 9.51 4.89
N GLU A 169 -11.65 9.91 5.75
CA GLU A 169 -11.42 11.00 6.71
C GLU A 169 -10.33 10.64 7.72
N HIS A 170 -10.21 9.36 8.07
CA HIS A 170 -9.19 8.85 8.98
C HIS A 170 -7.83 8.71 8.30
N PHE A 171 -7.78 8.52 6.99
CA PHE A 171 -6.54 8.59 6.21
C PHE A 171 -5.98 10.03 6.17
N LEU A 172 -6.87 11.01 6.01
CA LEU A 172 -6.53 12.43 5.98
C LEU A 172 -6.27 13.02 7.38
N CYS A 173 -6.98 12.55 8.40
CA CYS A 173 -6.93 13.06 9.76
C CYS A 173 -7.14 11.93 10.80
N PRO A 174 -6.07 11.20 11.18
CA PRO A 174 -6.10 10.32 12.34
C PRO A 174 -6.50 11.09 13.61
N LYS A 175 -7.37 10.51 14.45
CA LYS A 175 -7.94 11.19 15.64
C LYS A 175 -7.70 10.45 16.96
N ASN A 176 -7.52 9.13 16.92
CA ASN A 176 -7.28 8.31 18.10
C ASN A 176 -5.77 8.12 18.29
N SER A 177 -5.21 8.75 19.33
CA SER A 177 -3.77 8.69 19.61
C SER A 177 -3.25 7.31 19.98
N GLU A 178 -4.06 6.50 20.66
CA GLU A 178 -3.68 5.15 21.08
C GLU A 178 -3.50 4.25 19.85
N ILE A 179 -4.48 4.25 18.94
CA ILE A 179 -4.40 3.50 17.68
C ILE A 179 -3.24 4.04 16.84
N TRP A 180 -3.10 5.37 16.72
CA TRP A 180 -2.03 5.98 15.94
C TRP A 180 -0.64 5.56 16.42
N GLN A 181 -0.36 5.71 17.71
CA GLN A 181 0.93 5.35 18.30
C GLN A 181 1.22 3.85 18.11
N LYS A 182 0.21 3.00 18.29
CA LYS A 182 0.38 1.56 18.11
C LYS A 182 0.65 1.20 16.64
N VAL A 183 -0.05 1.84 15.70
CA VAL A 183 0.18 1.67 14.26
C VAL A 183 1.60 2.07 13.87
N VAL A 184 2.03 3.27 14.29
CA VAL A 184 3.40 3.76 14.04
C VAL A 184 4.43 2.79 14.61
N GLN A 185 4.25 2.33 15.85
CA GLN A 185 5.15 1.38 16.48
C GLN A 185 5.25 0.08 15.67
N VAL A 186 4.11 -0.57 15.40
CA VAL A 186 4.08 -1.88 14.73
C VAL A 186 4.61 -1.79 13.30
N ALA A 187 4.26 -0.73 12.56
CA ALA A 187 4.78 -0.52 11.21
C ALA A 187 6.30 -0.34 11.20
N ASN A 188 6.84 0.43 12.13
CA ASN A 188 8.28 0.63 12.26
C ASN A 188 8.99 -0.65 12.68
N ASP A 189 8.46 -1.37 13.67
CA ASP A 189 9.08 -2.58 14.21
C ASP A 189 9.13 -3.71 13.18
N LEU A 190 8.05 -3.91 12.40
CA LEU A 190 8.03 -4.90 11.32
C LEU A 190 8.98 -4.53 10.19
N ARG A 191 9.01 -3.26 9.76
CA ARG A 191 9.89 -2.84 8.66
C ARG A 191 11.36 -2.80 9.02
N SER A 192 11.69 -2.46 10.26
CA SER A 192 13.07 -2.49 10.75
C SER A 192 13.53 -3.90 11.16
N GLY A 193 12.65 -4.91 11.11
CA GLY A 193 12.93 -6.26 11.59
C GLY A 193 13.09 -6.38 13.11
N ARG A 194 12.65 -5.37 13.90
CA ARG A 194 12.63 -5.44 15.37
C ARG A 194 11.52 -6.35 15.88
N GLN A 195 10.44 -6.47 15.12
CA GLN A 195 9.40 -7.47 15.29
C GLN A 195 9.47 -8.47 14.15
N LYS A 196 9.46 -9.76 14.47
CA LYS A 196 9.36 -10.83 13.47
C LYS A 196 7.92 -10.89 12.97
N ALA A 197 7.72 -10.89 11.66
CA ALA A 197 6.41 -11.14 11.07
C ALA A 197 5.92 -12.55 11.45
N GLU A 198 4.66 -12.64 11.88
CA GLU A 198 4.04 -13.91 12.24
C GLU A 198 3.44 -14.62 11.03
N MET A 199 2.99 -13.84 10.03
CA MET A 199 2.37 -14.37 8.83
C MET A 199 3.38 -14.68 7.72
N PRO A 200 3.11 -15.70 6.87
CA PRO A 200 3.88 -15.96 5.66
C PRO A 200 3.98 -14.70 4.76
N THR A 201 5.12 -14.54 4.08
CA THR A 201 5.38 -13.38 3.20
C THR A 201 4.48 -13.31 1.97
N ASP A 202 3.77 -14.39 1.65
CA ASP A 202 2.75 -14.43 0.60
C ASP A 202 1.35 -14.06 1.12
N THR A 203 1.20 -13.72 2.41
CA THR A 203 -0.01 -13.16 3.00
C THR A 203 -0.16 -11.71 2.57
N VAL A 204 -0.96 -11.49 1.53
CA VAL A 204 -1.07 -10.23 0.79
C VAL A 204 -2.50 -9.78 0.59
N HIS A 205 -3.47 -10.42 1.24
CA HIS A 205 -4.86 -9.96 1.27
C HIS A 205 -5.37 -10.00 2.69
N TYR A 206 -6.29 -9.10 3.03
CA TYR A 206 -7.18 -9.28 4.17
C TYR A 206 -8.59 -8.87 3.78
N TYR A 207 -9.55 -9.31 4.58
CA TYR A 207 -10.95 -8.92 4.45
C TYR A 207 -11.45 -8.31 5.76
N LEU A 208 -12.16 -7.19 5.64
CA LEU A 208 -12.77 -6.46 6.75
C LEU A 208 -14.23 -6.89 6.90
N PHE A 209 -14.52 -7.84 7.78
CA PHE A 209 -15.84 -8.49 7.85
C PHE A 209 -16.96 -7.59 8.37
N GLN A 210 -16.61 -6.55 9.11
CA GLN A 210 -17.59 -5.61 9.69
C GLN A 210 -17.63 -4.26 8.94
N HIS A 211 -16.85 -4.11 7.86
CA HIS A 211 -16.71 -2.82 7.16
C HIS A 211 -18.01 -2.32 6.52
N SER A 212 -18.65 -3.12 5.66
CA SER A 212 -19.94 -2.78 5.05
C SER A 212 -20.61 -4.01 4.47
N THR A 213 -21.94 -4.06 4.58
CA THR A 213 -22.79 -5.14 4.06
C THR A 213 -22.77 -5.25 2.54
N ARG A 214 -22.27 -4.21 1.85
CA ARG A 214 -22.14 -4.14 0.40
C ARG A 214 -20.99 -4.99 -0.13
N PHE A 215 -19.98 -5.22 0.70
CA PHE A 215 -18.87 -6.09 0.35
C PHE A 215 -19.21 -7.50 0.83
N GLN A 216 -19.21 -8.42 -0.12
CA GLN A 216 -19.26 -9.85 0.15
C GLN A 216 -17.84 -10.39 0.02
N PRO A 217 -17.37 -11.24 0.95
CA PRO A 217 -16.09 -11.91 0.80
C PRO A 217 -16.07 -12.64 -0.55
N PRO A 218 -15.05 -12.43 -1.39
CA PRO A 218 -14.99 -13.06 -2.70
C PRO A 218 -14.92 -14.59 -2.55
N GLY A 219 -15.50 -15.35 -3.49
CA GLY A 219 -15.70 -16.80 -3.32
C GLY A 219 -14.43 -17.61 -2.96
N TRP A 220 -13.25 -17.14 -3.36
CA TRP A 220 -11.97 -17.77 -3.02
C TRP A 220 -11.59 -17.68 -1.53
N THR A 221 -12.19 -16.75 -0.77
CA THR A 221 -12.01 -16.71 0.69
C THR A 221 -12.79 -17.80 1.40
N LYS A 222 -13.82 -18.39 0.76
CA LYS A 222 -14.63 -19.49 1.30
C LYS A 222 -13.95 -20.86 1.17
N THR A 223 -12.96 -20.98 0.29
CA THR A 223 -12.22 -22.23 0.04
C THR A 223 -10.97 -22.37 0.90
N PHE A 224 -10.54 -21.32 1.59
CA PHE A 224 -9.45 -21.38 2.56
C PHE A 224 -10.01 -21.88 3.90
N SER A 225 -10.07 -23.21 4.04
CA SER A 225 -10.39 -23.89 5.29
C SER A 225 -9.21 -23.81 6.24
N PRO A 226 -9.44 -23.61 7.54
CA PRO A 226 -8.43 -23.08 8.45
C PRO A 226 -7.59 -24.17 9.11
N SER A 227 -6.63 -24.71 8.40
CA SER A 227 -5.47 -25.32 9.05
C SER A 227 -4.43 -24.28 9.49
N GLY A 228 -4.80 -22.99 9.47
CA GLY A 228 -4.00 -21.84 9.88
C GLY A 228 -4.81 -20.60 10.25
N GLN A 229 -6.06 -20.73 10.73
CA GLN A 229 -6.78 -19.58 11.31
C GLN A 229 -6.02 -19.09 12.54
N VAL A 230 -5.61 -17.83 12.51
CA VAL A 230 -5.44 -17.04 13.73
C VAL A 230 -6.83 -16.48 14.08
N GLY A 231 -7.67 -17.29 14.76
CA GLY A 231 -8.93 -16.87 15.41
C GLY A 231 -10.25 -17.47 14.87
N SER A 232 -11.30 -17.48 15.71
CA SER A 232 -12.61 -18.11 15.45
C SER A 232 -13.62 -17.21 14.72
N GLU A 233 -14.43 -17.81 13.84
CA GLU A 233 -15.35 -17.19 12.86
C GLU A 233 -16.47 -16.26 13.40
N SER A 234 -16.73 -16.21 14.71
CA SER A 234 -17.84 -15.40 15.28
C SER A 234 -17.42 -14.07 15.92
N GLY A 235 -16.14 -13.69 15.83
CA GLY A 235 -15.63 -12.44 16.44
C GLY A 235 -14.49 -11.76 15.69
N LEU A 236 -14.08 -12.27 14.53
CA LEU A 236 -12.97 -11.70 13.77
C LEU A 236 -13.42 -10.55 12.88
N CYS A 237 -12.93 -9.34 13.16
CA CYS A 237 -13.17 -8.18 12.31
C CYS A 237 -12.25 -8.15 11.06
N VAL A 238 -11.10 -8.84 11.11
CA VAL A 238 -10.13 -8.95 10.02
C VAL A 238 -9.65 -10.39 9.87
N VAL A 239 -9.57 -10.89 8.63
CA VAL A 239 -8.89 -12.16 8.32
C VAL A 239 -7.93 -11.93 7.16
N ALA A 240 -6.69 -12.42 7.30
CA ALA A 240 -5.65 -12.33 6.28
C ALA A 240 -5.54 -13.62 5.46
N TYR A 241 -5.11 -13.52 4.20
CA TYR A 241 -5.04 -14.62 3.25
C TYR A 241 -3.75 -14.59 2.43
N SER A 242 -3.16 -15.79 2.25
CA SER A 242 -2.04 -16.01 1.35
C SER A 242 -2.46 -16.05 -0.12
N ASN A 243 -1.65 -15.43 -0.97
CA ASN A 243 -1.73 -15.55 -2.41
C ASN A 243 -0.32 -15.51 -3.02
N PRO A 244 0.30 -16.68 -3.27
CA PRO A 244 1.63 -16.76 -3.90
C PRO A 244 1.73 -16.09 -5.28
N GLN A 245 0.59 -15.94 -5.97
CA GLN A 245 0.52 -15.42 -7.35
C GLN A 245 0.33 -13.89 -7.41
N TRP A 246 0.26 -13.21 -6.26
CA TRP A 246 0.15 -11.74 -6.23
C TRP A 246 1.45 -11.10 -6.72
N LYS A 247 1.33 -10.11 -7.61
CA LYS A 247 2.42 -9.43 -8.30
C LYS A 247 2.43 -7.93 -8.03
#